data_AF-Q8E150-F1
#
_entry.id   AF-Q8E150-F1
#
_cell.length_a   1.000
_cell.length_b   1.000
_cell.length_c   1.000
_cell.angle_alpha   90.00
_cell.angle_beta   90.00
_cell.angle_gamma   90.00
#
_symmetry.space_group_name_H-M   'P 1'
#
loop_
_entity.id
_entity.type
_entity.pdbx_description
1 polymer ?
#
loop_
_entity_poly.entity_id
_entity_poly.type
_entity_poly.pdbx_seq_one_letter_code
_entity_poly.pdbx_strand_id
1 'polypeptide(L)'
;MNEKVFRDPVHTYIHVNNQVIYDLINTKEFQRLRRIKQTSTTSFTFHGAEHSRFSHCLGVYELARKVTEIFDEHYSDLWNKNESLLTMAAALLHDIGHGAYSHTFERLFNTDHEAYTQEIITNPTTEINAILRKVAPDFPDKVASVINHSYPNKQVVQLISSQIDCDRMDYLLRDSYYTAASYGQFDLTRILRVIRPTDSGIAFARNGMHAVEDYIVSRFQMYMQVYFHPASRAMELLLQNLLKRARFLFDTHRDFFEQTSPNLIPFFTDQYDLQDYLALDDGVMNTYFQSWMQADDNILADLANRFINRKVFKSITFEESDKENLVKMKELVSQVGFDPDYYTGVHANFDLPYDVYRPEHSNPRTEIQIIQKNGQLAELSSLSPIVKALTGSNYGDQRFYFPKEMLTLDSLFSSTKEEFQSYITNEHLTLTKDNSHS
;
A
#
# COMPACT_ATOMS: atom_id res chain seq x y z
N MET A 1 -33.22 -11.11 3.20
CA MET A 1 -32.45 -11.40 1.98
C MET A 1 -31.94 -12.83 2.06
N ASN A 2 -31.93 -13.60 0.96
CA ASN A 2 -31.21 -14.89 0.95
C ASN A 2 -29.70 -14.62 0.95
N GLU A 3 -28.92 -15.44 1.67
CA GLU A 3 -27.46 -15.34 1.68
C GLU A 3 -26.90 -15.31 0.25
N LYS A 4 -25.99 -14.36 0.01
CA LYS A 4 -25.19 -14.29 -1.20
C LYS A 4 -23.78 -14.73 -0.86
N VAL A 5 -23.21 -15.56 -1.72
CA VAL A 5 -21.86 -16.09 -1.53
C VAL A 5 -21.02 -15.74 -2.74
N PHE A 6 -19.89 -15.08 -2.52
CA PHE A 6 -18.88 -14.83 -3.55
C PHE A 6 -17.74 -15.82 -3.36
N ARG A 7 -17.25 -16.40 -4.46
CA ARG A 7 -16.10 -17.29 -4.40
C ARG A 7 -14.83 -16.45 -4.31
N ASP A 8 -13.97 -16.75 -3.34
CA ASP A 8 -12.72 -16.05 -3.12
C ASP A 8 -11.59 -17.06 -2.92
N PRO A 9 -10.44 -16.91 -3.59
CA PRO A 9 -9.37 -17.90 -3.50
C PRO A 9 -8.63 -17.91 -2.16
N VAL A 10 -8.73 -16.84 -1.37
CA VAL A 10 -8.03 -16.70 -0.08
C VAL A 10 -8.91 -17.23 1.06
N HIS A 11 -10.16 -16.79 1.11
CA HIS A 11 -11.12 -17.13 2.17
C HIS A 11 -12.07 -18.26 1.82
N THR A 12 -11.92 -18.87 0.63
CA THR A 12 -12.83 -19.83 -0.01
C THR A 12 -14.17 -19.19 -0.44
N TYR A 13 -14.85 -18.54 0.49
CA TYR A 13 -16.13 -17.87 0.29
C TYR A 13 -16.20 -16.56 1.09
N ILE A 14 -16.87 -15.57 0.51
CA ILE A 14 -17.30 -14.34 1.17
C ILE A 14 -18.81 -14.43 1.34
N HIS A 15 -19.28 -14.35 2.58
CA HIS A 15 -20.69 -14.55 2.93
C HIS A 15 -21.37 -13.20 3.18
N VAL A 16 -22.45 -12.90 2.45
CA VAL A 16 -23.20 -11.65 2.59
C VAL A 16 -24.66 -11.97 2.87
N ASN A 17 -25.07 -11.73 4.12
CA ASN A 17 -26.43 -11.93 4.62
C ASN A 17 -27.16 -10.61 4.99
N ASN A 18 -26.45 -9.48 4.93
CA ASN A 18 -26.98 -8.16 5.24
C ASN A 18 -27.24 -7.36 3.94
N GLN A 19 -28.46 -6.81 3.79
CA GLN A 19 -28.85 -6.08 2.58
C GLN A 19 -28.04 -4.80 2.37
N VAL A 20 -27.70 -4.06 3.44
CA VAL A 20 -26.91 -2.82 3.35
C VAL A 20 -25.54 -3.14 2.77
N ILE A 21 -24.88 -4.18 3.28
CA ILE A 21 -23.57 -4.62 2.77
C ILE A 21 -23.67 -5.01 1.29
N TYR A 22 -24.69 -5.79 0.91
CA TYR A 22 -24.89 -6.17 -0.48
C TYR A 22 -25.11 -4.96 -1.39
N ASP A 23 -25.90 -3.99 -0.95
CA ASP A 23 -26.14 -2.77 -1.70
C ASP A 23 -24.85 -1.94 -1.84
N LEU A 24 -24.06 -1.80 -0.76
CA LEU A 24 -22.76 -1.12 -0.78
C LEU A 24 -21.79 -1.74 -1.80
N ILE A 25 -21.73 -3.08 -1.84
CA ILE A 25 -20.91 -3.82 -2.81
C ILE A 25 -21.30 -3.47 -4.26
N ASN A 26 -22.57 -3.19 -4.52
CA ASN A 26 -23.06 -2.94 -5.87
C ASN A 26 -23.01 -1.46 -6.31
N THR A 27 -22.51 -0.56 -5.46
CA THR A 27 -22.38 0.86 -5.83
C THR A 27 -21.30 1.09 -6.88
N LYS A 28 -21.46 2.14 -7.70
CA LYS A 28 -20.46 2.53 -8.69
C LYS A 28 -19.10 2.84 -8.04
N GLU A 29 -19.09 3.46 -6.87
CA GLU A 29 -17.85 3.83 -6.16
C GLU A 29 -17.11 2.57 -5.69
N PHE A 30 -17.81 1.57 -5.17
CA PHE A 30 -17.16 0.31 -4.75
C PHE A 30 -16.75 -0.55 -5.95
N GLN A 31 -17.59 -0.64 -7.00
CA GLN A 31 -17.27 -1.39 -8.21
C GLN A 31 -16.05 -0.83 -8.96
N ARG A 32 -15.72 0.46 -8.76
CA ARG A 32 -14.50 1.07 -9.31
C ARG A 32 -13.22 0.37 -8.86
N LEU A 33 -13.22 -0.15 -7.64
CA LEU A 33 -12.05 -0.80 -7.05
C LEU A 33 -11.61 -2.07 -7.80
N ARG A 34 -12.46 -2.62 -8.69
CA ARG A 34 -12.08 -3.73 -9.58
C ARG A 34 -11.01 -3.32 -10.59
N ARG A 35 -10.93 -2.03 -10.92
CA ARG A 35 -10.03 -1.46 -11.93
C ARG A 35 -8.77 -0.84 -11.32
N ILE A 36 -8.59 -1.01 -10.00
CA ILE A 36 -7.45 -0.51 -9.25
C ILE A 36 -6.77 -1.71 -8.60
N LYS A 37 -5.52 -1.98 -8.96
CA LYS A 37 -4.73 -3.08 -8.39
C LYS A 37 -4.40 -2.79 -6.93
N GLN A 38 -4.39 -3.82 -6.09
CA GLN A 38 -3.97 -3.72 -4.69
C GLN A 38 -2.49 -3.33 -4.58
N THR A 39 -1.64 -4.06 -5.30
CA THR A 39 -0.17 -3.90 -5.26
C THR A 39 0.37 -3.47 -6.63
N SER A 40 0.00 -2.26 -7.05
CA SER A 40 0.11 -1.73 -8.43
C SER A 40 1.40 -2.10 -9.18
N THR A 41 2.58 -1.68 -8.73
CA THR A 41 3.85 -1.94 -9.43
C THR A 41 4.48 -3.29 -9.07
N THR A 42 3.98 -3.96 -8.03
CA THR A 42 4.44 -5.29 -7.61
C THR A 42 4.20 -6.32 -8.69
N SER A 43 3.15 -6.17 -9.49
CA SER A 43 2.84 -7.09 -10.60
C SER A 43 3.91 -7.11 -11.70
N PHE A 44 4.75 -6.07 -11.82
CA PHE A 44 5.91 -6.11 -12.69
C PHE A 44 7.03 -7.04 -12.18
N THR A 45 7.09 -7.35 -10.89
CA THR A 45 8.03 -8.34 -10.34
C THR A 45 7.36 -9.69 -10.16
N PHE A 46 6.21 -9.70 -9.48
CA PHE A 46 5.39 -10.87 -9.17
C PHE A 46 4.17 -10.85 -10.08
N HIS A 47 4.30 -11.39 -11.29
CA HIS A 47 3.28 -11.28 -12.35
C HIS A 47 1.90 -11.88 -12.01
N GLY A 48 1.76 -12.63 -10.92
CA GLY A 48 0.47 -13.07 -10.40
C GLY A 48 -0.26 -12.03 -9.52
N ALA A 49 0.44 -10.99 -9.05
CA ALA A 49 -0.07 -9.91 -8.19
C ALA A 49 -0.97 -8.92 -8.95
N GLU A 50 -1.99 -9.46 -9.61
CA GLU A 50 -2.96 -8.75 -10.47
C GLU A 50 -4.32 -8.58 -9.76
N HIS A 51 -4.40 -8.91 -8.48
CA HIS A 51 -5.61 -8.76 -7.69
C HIS A 51 -5.94 -7.29 -7.42
N SER A 52 -7.23 -7.03 -7.32
CA SER A 52 -7.78 -5.68 -7.18
C SER A 52 -8.14 -5.34 -5.75
N ARG A 53 -8.18 -4.04 -5.44
CA ARG A 53 -8.67 -3.52 -4.14
C ARG A 53 -10.08 -4.01 -3.82
N PHE A 54 -10.92 -4.21 -4.84
CA PHE A 54 -12.25 -4.78 -4.65
C PHE A 54 -12.22 -6.15 -3.95
N SER A 55 -11.32 -7.05 -4.39
CA SER A 55 -11.21 -8.38 -3.78
C SER A 55 -10.66 -8.32 -2.36
N HIS A 56 -9.74 -7.39 -2.10
CA HIS A 56 -9.21 -7.12 -0.78
C HIS A 56 -10.29 -6.61 0.17
N CYS A 57 -11.03 -5.55 -0.19
CA CYS A 57 -12.11 -5.01 0.64
C CYS A 57 -13.19 -6.06 0.97
N LEU A 58 -13.53 -6.96 0.03
CA LEU A 58 -14.44 -8.08 0.31
C LEU A 58 -13.85 -9.07 1.33
N GLY A 59 -12.55 -9.34 1.26
CA GLY A 59 -11.86 -10.20 2.21
C GLY A 59 -11.77 -9.57 3.60
N VAL A 60 -11.45 -8.28 3.69
CA VAL A 60 -11.47 -7.52 4.96
C VAL A 60 -12.86 -7.53 5.58
N TYR A 61 -13.90 -7.34 4.77
CA TYR A 61 -15.29 -7.52 5.19
C TYR A 61 -15.56 -8.93 5.74
N GLU A 62 -15.14 -9.99 5.06
CA GLU A 62 -15.36 -11.37 5.51
C GLU A 62 -14.67 -11.66 6.85
N LEU A 63 -13.46 -11.13 7.06
CA LEU A 63 -12.77 -11.24 8.33
C LEU A 63 -13.51 -10.49 9.44
N ALA A 64 -13.93 -9.25 9.19
CA ALA A 64 -14.74 -8.48 10.14
C ALA A 64 -16.06 -9.18 10.46
N ARG A 65 -16.73 -9.77 9.47
CA ARG A 65 -17.96 -10.55 9.65
C ARG A 65 -17.72 -11.77 10.54
N LYS A 66 -16.67 -12.56 10.28
CA LYS A 66 -16.31 -13.72 11.12
C LYS A 66 -15.99 -13.32 12.56
N VAL A 67 -15.21 -12.26 12.76
CA VAL A 67 -14.84 -11.79 14.11
C VAL A 67 -16.07 -11.28 14.86
N THR A 68 -16.90 -10.45 14.22
CA THR A 68 -18.13 -9.93 14.85
C THR A 68 -19.14 -11.03 15.16
N GLU A 69 -19.23 -12.08 14.34
CA GLU A 69 -20.06 -13.27 14.62
C GLU A 69 -19.56 -14.02 15.87
N ILE A 70 -18.25 -14.26 15.98
CA ILE A 70 -17.63 -14.85 17.18
C ILE A 70 -17.91 -13.99 18.42
N PHE A 71 -17.84 -12.66 18.28
CA PHE A 71 -18.05 -11.73 19.39
C PHE A 71 -19.51 -11.66 19.83
N ASP A 72 -20.44 -11.63 18.88
CA ASP A 72 -21.88 -11.67 19.13
C ASP A 72 -22.29 -12.96 19.85
N GLU A 73 -21.67 -14.10 19.53
CA GLU A 73 -22.03 -15.41 20.10
C GLU A 73 -21.38 -15.68 21.46
N HIS A 74 -20.12 -15.29 21.65
CA HIS A 74 -19.32 -15.74 22.79
C HIS A 74 -18.90 -14.63 23.75
N TYR A 75 -19.06 -13.36 23.37
CA TYR A 75 -18.56 -12.22 24.13
C TYR A 75 -19.62 -11.11 24.28
N SER A 76 -20.91 -11.46 24.36
CA SER A 76 -22.03 -10.52 24.46
C SER A 76 -21.95 -9.56 25.67
N ASP A 77 -21.21 -9.93 26.71
CA ASP A 77 -20.99 -9.10 27.90
C ASP A 77 -19.92 -8.00 27.67
N LEU A 78 -19.09 -8.15 26.64
CA LEU A 78 -17.96 -7.26 26.32
C LEU A 78 -18.11 -6.58 24.95
N TRP A 79 -18.84 -7.20 24.02
CA TRP A 79 -19.09 -6.71 22.68
C TRP A 79 -20.56 -6.33 22.49
N ASN A 80 -20.79 -5.11 22.04
CA ASN A 80 -22.12 -4.63 21.69
C ASN A 80 -22.46 -5.02 20.25
N LYS A 81 -23.38 -5.98 20.08
CA LYS A 81 -23.87 -6.45 18.78
C LYS A 81 -24.37 -5.36 17.83
N ASN A 82 -24.80 -4.20 18.36
CA ASN A 82 -25.23 -3.09 17.50
C ASN A 82 -24.06 -2.45 16.72
N GLU A 83 -22.81 -2.71 17.12
CA GLU A 83 -21.61 -2.24 16.43
C GLU A 83 -21.27 -3.11 15.21
N SER A 84 -21.75 -4.36 15.14
CA SER A 84 -21.35 -5.33 14.11
C SER A 84 -21.60 -4.84 12.68
N LEU A 85 -22.73 -4.16 12.42
CA LEU A 85 -23.01 -3.59 11.09
C LEU A 85 -22.06 -2.43 10.76
N LEU A 86 -21.77 -1.56 11.74
CA LEU A 86 -20.84 -0.46 11.57
C LEU A 86 -19.43 -0.99 11.26
N THR A 87 -18.96 -1.98 12.01
CA THR A 87 -17.66 -2.63 11.79
C THR A 87 -17.59 -3.26 10.40
N MET A 88 -18.60 -4.02 9.98
CA MET A 88 -18.62 -4.62 8.65
C MET A 88 -18.65 -3.57 7.52
N ALA A 89 -19.39 -2.47 7.69
CA ALA A 89 -19.44 -1.39 6.71
C ALA A 89 -18.09 -0.66 6.62
N ALA A 90 -17.46 -0.35 7.76
CA ALA A 90 -16.13 0.25 7.79
C ALA A 90 -15.07 -0.67 7.18
N ALA A 91 -15.10 -1.98 7.50
CA ALA A 91 -14.24 -2.99 6.90
C ALA A 91 -14.35 -3.04 5.37
N LEU A 92 -15.59 -3.02 4.85
CA LEU A 92 -15.82 -3.02 3.42
C LEU A 92 -15.32 -1.73 2.75
N LEU A 93 -15.44 -0.58 3.40
CA LEU A 93 -15.23 0.73 2.78
C LEU A 93 -13.88 1.38 3.10
N HIS A 94 -13.04 0.79 3.95
CA HIS A 94 -11.79 1.40 4.43
C HIS A 94 -10.88 1.91 3.29
N ASP A 95 -10.85 1.15 2.19
CA ASP A 95 -9.98 1.39 1.04
C ASP A 95 -10.69 2.08 -0.16
N ILE A 96 -11.94 2.51 0.00
CA ILE A 96 -12.74 3.03 -1.12
C ILE A 96 -12.19 4.33 -1.71
N GLY A 97 -11.43 5.08 -0.93
CA GLY A 97 -10.77 6.33 -1.30
C GLY A 97 -9.50 6.13 -2.12
N HIS A 98 -8.96 4.92 -2.30
CA HIS A 98 -7.78 4.74 -3.12
C HIS A 98 -8.05 4.96 -4.61
N GLY A 99 -7.20 5.78 -5.23
CA GLY A 99 -7.15 6.02 -6.68
C GLY A 99 -6.09 5.19 -7.41
N ALA A 100 -6.00 5.41 -8.73
CA ALA A 100 -5.04 4.75 -9.62
C ALA A 100 -3.60 4.90 -9.13
N TYR A 101 -2.86 3.79 -9.03
CA TYR A 101 -1.48 3.76 -8.49
C TYR A 101 -1.27 4.39 -7.09
N SER A 102 -2.37 4.70 -6.39
CA SER A 102 -2.48 5.19 -5.00
C SER A 102 -1.31 6.08 -4.57
N HIS A 103 -0.36 5.58 -3.79
CA HIS A 103 0.74 6.37 -3.22
C HIS A 103 1.58 7.15 -4.22
N THR A 104 1.73 6.65 -5.45
CA THR A 104 2.45 7.41 -6.49
C THR A 104 1.67 8.64 -6.92
N PHE A 105 0.35 8.50 -7.08
CA PHE A 105 -0.54 9.59 -7.45
C PHE A 105 -0.65 10.62 -6.32
N GLU A 106 -0.78 10.16 -5.07
CA GLU A 106 -0.85 11.00 -3.86
C GLU A 106 0.32 11.95 -3.73
N ARG A 107 1.55 11.44 -3.84
CA ARG A 107 2.75 12.27 -3.72
C ARG A 107 2.84 13.34 -4.79
N LEU A 108 2.36 13.07 -5.99
CA LEU A 108 2.48 14.00 -7.11
C LEU A 108 1.39 15.07 -7.12
N PHE A 109 0.16 14.70 -6.78
CA PHE A 109 -1.01 15.57 -6.85
C PHE A 109 -1.54 16.01 -5.48
N ASN A 110 -0.81 15.69 -4.42
CA ASN A 110 -1.13 16.02 -3.04
C ASN A 110 -2.54 15.56 -2.62
N THR A 111 -2.94 14.38 -3.10
CA THR A 111 -4.20 13.73 -2.71
C THR A 111 -3.97 12.84 -1.48
N ASP A 112 -5.03 12.58 -0.72
CA ASP A 112 -5.02 11.72 0.46
C ASP A 112 -6.17 10.71 0.39
N HIS A 113 -5.86 9.42 0.20
CA HIS A 113 -6.88 8.36 0.13
C HIS A 113 -7.76 8.29 1.37
N GLU A 114 -7.27 8.57 2.59
CA GLU A 114 -8.11 8.54 3.79
C GLU A 114 -9.13 9.69 3.76
N ALA A 115 -8.71 10.87 3.29
CA ALA A 115 -9.60 12.01 3.08
C ALA A 115 -10.65 11.70 2.01
N TYR A 116 -10.24 11.10 0.89
CA TYR A 116 -11.18 10.66 -0.17
C TYR A 116 -12.12 9.55 0.29
N THR A 117 -11.68 8.62 1.14
CA THR A 117 -12.55 7.62 1.74
C THR A 117 -13.66 8.31 2.55
N GLN A 118 -13.29 9.26 3.42
CA GLN A 118 -14.26 10.03 4.20
C GLN A 118 -15.20 10.84 3.31
N GLU A 119 -14.67 11.49 2.26
CA GLU A 119 -15.48 12.25 1.32
C GLU A 119 -16.48 11.35 0.58
N ILE A 120 -16.04 10.21 0.04
CA ILE A 120 -16.94 9.26 -0.65
C ILE A 120 -18.06 8.79 0.27
N ILE A 121 -17.74 8.52 1.55
CA ILE A 121 -18.70 8.04 2.54
C ILE A 121 -19.71 9.13 2.92
N THR A 122 -19.26 10.38 3.09
CA THR A 122 -20.08 11.47 3.65
C THR A 122 -20.73 12.37 2.60
N ASN A 123 -20.25 12.35 1.36
CA ASN A 123 -20.73 13.19 0.27
C ASN A 123 -22.13 12.73 -0.21
N PRO A 124 -23.18 13.59 -0.15
CA PRO A 124 -24.54 13.24 -0.52
C PRO A 124 -24.76 12.83 -1.99
N THR A 125 -23.79 13.08 -2.87
CA THR A 125 -23.86 12.75 -4.30
C THR A 125 -23.47 11.29 -4.62
N THR A 126 -22.90 10.56 -3.65
CA THR A 126 -22.45 9.18 -3.85
C THR A 126 -23.55 8.16 -3.58
N GLU A 127 -23.51 7.02 -4.27
CA GLU A 127 -24.45 5.92 -4.01
C GLU A 127 -24.20 5.29 -2.63
N ILE A 128 -22.94 5.26 -2.20
CA ILE A 128 -22.51 4.83 -0.86
C ILE A 128 -23.24 5.64 0.22
N ASN A 129 -23.16 6.97 0.17
CA ASN A 129 -23.81 7.83 1.17
C ASN A 129 -25.33 7.60 1.19
N ALA A 130 -25.95 7.51 0.01
CA ALA A 130 -27.38 7.27 -0.13
C ALA A 130 -27.82 5.94 0.51
N ILE A 131 -26.98 4.89 0.46
CA ILE A 131 -27.25 3.61 1.13
C ILE A 131 -27.04 3.73 2.64
N LEU A 132 -25.92 4.31 3.08
CA LEU A 132 -25.61 4.46 4.51
C LEU A 132 -26.67 5.29 5.24
N ARG A 133 -27.20 6.36 4.63
CA ARG A 133 -28.28 7.18 5.20
C ARG A 133 -29.61 6.43 5.39
N LYS A 134 -29.84 5.32 4.68
CA LYS A 134 -31.03 4.46 4.90
C LYS A 134 -30.95 3.69 6.23
N VAL A 135 -29.74 3.50 6.77
CA VAL A 135 -29.54 2.88 8.09
C VAL A 135 -29.89 3.88 9.19
N ALA A 136 -29.24 5.04 9.19
CA ALA A 136 -29.56 6.19 10.03
C ALA A 136 -28.95 7.47 9.43
N PRO A 137 -29.51 8.66 9.72
CA PRO A 137 -28.97 9.92 9.22
C PRO A 137 -27.50 10.19 9.57
N ASP A 138 -27.05 9.72 10.74
CA ASP A 138 -25.69 9.87 11.28
C ASP A 138 -24.77 8.66 10.97
N PHE A 139 -25.29 7.63 10.28
CA PHE A 139 -24.52 6.42 10.00
C PHE A 139 -23.31 6.65 9.07
N PRO A 140 -23.38 7.49 8.01
CA PRO A 140 -22.19 7.81 7.21
C PRO A 140 -21.04 8.39 8.05
N ASP A 141 -21.36 9.33 8.94
CA ASP A 141 -20.37 9.97 9.81
C ASP A 141 -19.75 8.97 10.79
N LYS A 142 -20.55 8.02 11.30
CA LYS A 142 -20.02 6.91 12.12
C LYS A 142 -19.04 6.05 11.34
N VAL A 143 -19.38 5.63 10.12
CA VAL A 143 -18.46 4.81 9.29
C VAL A 143 -17.17 5.57 9.01
N ALA A 144 -17.25 6.84 8.60
CA ALA A 144 -16.09 7.70 8.38
C ALA A 144 -15.24 7.85 9.65
N SER A 145 -15.88 7.99 10.81
CA SER A 145 -15.18 8.12 12.10
C SER A 145 -14.42 6.86 12.54
N VAL A 146 -14.84 5.67 12.08
CA VAL A 146 -14.08 4.44 12.34
C VAL A 146 -12.78 4.45 11.55
N ILE A 147 -12.86 4.83 10.27
CA ILE A 147 -11.73 4.83 9.34
C ILE A 147 -10.71 5.92 9.71
N ASN A 148 -11.16 7.10 10.15
CA ASN A 148 -10.25 8.15 10.63
C ASN A 148 -9.83 7.98 12.11
N HIS A 149 -10.15 6.83 12.72
CA HIS A 149 -9.80 6.45 14.09
C HIS A 149 -10.37 7.34 15.21
N SER A 150 -11.41 8.14 14.93
CA SER A 150 -12.06 9.00 15.94
C SER A 150 -13.30 8.38 16.59
N TYR A 151 -13.78 7.22 16.10
CA TYR A 151 -14.95 6.55 16.67
C TYR A 151 -14.68 6.12 18.13
N PRO A 152 -15.60 6.37 19.09
CA PRO A 152 -15.32 6.17 20.52
C PRO A 152 -15.02 4.72 20.92
N ASN A 153 -15.62 3.74 20.23
CA ASN A 153 -15.43 2.35 20.58
C ASN A 153 -14.13 1.81 19.97
N LYS A 154 -13.10 1.67 20.81
CA LYS A 154 -11.78 1.14 20.42
C LYS A 154 -11.82 -0.28 19.88
N GLN A 155 -12.78 -1.11 20.30
CA GLN A 155 -12.94 -2.46 19.78
C GLN A 155 -13.24 -2.41 18.28
N VAL A 156 -14.16 -1.52 17.86
CA VAL A 156 -14.53 -1.32 16.45
C VAL A 156 -13.35 -0.79 15.66
N VAL A 157 -12.68 0.25 16.15
CA VAL A 157 -11.53 0.87 15.46
C VAL A 157 -10.40 -0.14 15.27
N GLN A 158 -10.01 -0.87 16.33
CA GLN A 158 -8.88 -1.80 16.27
C GLN A 158 -9.10 -3.04 15.39
N LEU A 159 -10.36 -3.42 15.14
CA LEU A 159 -10.67 -4.48 14.16
C LEU A 159 -10.39 -4.04 12.73
N ILE A 160 -10.43 -2.75 12.43
CA ILE A 160 -10.17 -2.19 11.10
C ILE A 160 -8.73 -1.68 10.98
N SER A 161 -8.22 -1.02 12.03
CA SER A 161 -6.89 -0.40 12.04
C SER A 161 -6.21 -0.60 13.40
N SER A 162 -5.21 -1.46 13.42
CA SER A 162 -4.32 -1.75 14.55
C SER A 162 -2.99 -2.34 14.05
N GLN A 163 -2.25 -3.07 14.90
CA GLN A 163 -1.09 -3.87 14.44
C GLN A 163 -1.49 -5.25 13.89
N ILE A 164 -2.71 -5.71 14.20
CA ILE A 164 -3.28 -7.00 13.79
C ILE A 164 -4.79 -6.84 13.63
N ASP A 165 -5.16 -6.25 12.51
CA ASP A 165 -6.53 -5.91 12.12
C ASP A 165 -6.98 -6.76 10.92
N CYS A 166 -8.25 -6.61 10.53
CA CYS A 166 -8.81 -7.34 9.39
C CYS A 166 -8.18 -6.91 8.06
N ASP A 167 -7.74 -5.66 7.93
CA ASP A 167 -7.05 -5.15 6.74
C ASP A 167 -5.74 -5.92 6.51
N ARG A 168 -4.82 -5.85 7.47
CA ARG A 168 -3.51 -6.51 7.42
C ARG A 168 -3.60 -8.00 7.30
N MET A 169 -4.54 -8.61 8.02
CA MET A 169 -4.73 -10.06 7.90
C MET A 169 -5.16 -10.47 6.48
N ASP A 170 -6.06 -9.72 5.83
CA ASP A 170 -6.44 -10.02 4.45
C ASP A 170 -5.29 -9.78 3.49
N TYR A 171 -4.69 -8.56 3.46
CA TYR A 171 -3.70 -8.27 2.43
C TYR A 171 -2.47 -9.17 2.56
N LEU A 172 -2.03 -9.55 3.77
CA LEU A 172 -0.88 -10.44 3.90
C LEU A 172 -1.14 -11.82 3.28
N LEU A 173 -2.31 -12.41 3.57
CA LEU A 173 -2.70 -13.70 3.00
C LEU A 173 -2.96 -13.60 1.49
N ARG A 174 -3.64 -12.53 1.06
CA ARG A 174 -4.00 -12.29 -0.34
C ARG A 174 -2.80 -11.98 -1.19
N ASP A 175 -1.94 -11.07 -0.76
CA ASP A 175 -0.72 -10.71 -1.46
C ASP A 175 0.21 -11.93 -1.53
N SER A 176 0.34 -12.70 -0.44
CA SER A 176 1.07 -13.98 -0.46
C SER A 176 0.51 -14.97 -1.49
N TYR A 177 -0.82 -15.12 -1.54
CA TYR A 177 -1.49 -15.99 -2.50
C TYR A 177 -1.20 -15.59 -3.95
N TYR A 178 -1.43 -14.33 -4.31
CA TYR A 178 -1.33 -13.86 -5.69
C TYR A 178 0.12 -13.65 -6.14
N THR A 179 1.04 -13.31 -5.24
CA THR A 179 2.48 -13.26 -5.57
C THR A 179 3.12 -14.65 -5.62
N ALA A 180 2.42 -15.67 -5.13
CA ALA A 180 2.95 -17.01 -4.82
C ALA A 180 4.14 -16.99 -3.84
N ALA A 181 4.36 -15.88 -3.13
CA ALA A 181 5.34 -15.77 -2.07
C ALA A 181 4.76 -16.43 -0.81
N SER A 182 5.10 -17.69 -0.56
CA SER A 182 4.60 -18.47 0.59
C SER A 182 5.03 -17.92 1.97
N TYR A 183 5.74 -16.80 2.00
CA TYR A 183 6.25 -16.14 3.21
C TYR A 183 5.16 -15.42 4.02
N GLY A 184 4.08 -14.98 3.39
CA GLY A 184 2.99 -14.23 4.06
C GLY A 184 1.89 -15.09 4.66
N GLN A 185 2.05 -16.42 4.65
CA GLN A 185 1.05 -17.33 5.20
C GLN A 185 1.16 -17.41 6.72
N PHE A 186 0.03 -17.33 7.41
CA PHE A 186 -0.10 -17.57 8.84
C PHE A 186 -1.44 -18.26 9.12
N ASP A 187 -1.58 -18.91 10.28
CA ASP A 187 -2.83 -19.60 10.63
C ASP A 187 -3.92 -18.63 11.10
N LEU A 188 -4.65 -18.05 10.14
CA LEU A 188 -5.81 -17.21 10.38
C LEU A 188 -6.86 -17.90 11.26
N THR A 189 -7.11 -19.19 11.04
CA THR A 189 -8.13 -19.94 11.81
C THR A 189 -7.74 -19.97 13.29
N ARG A 190 -6.45 -20.12 13.59
CA ARG A 190 -5.95 -20.08 14.96
C ARG A 190 -6.06 -18.69 15.57
N ILE A 191 -5.77 -17.62 14.83
CA ILE A 191 -5.94 -16.22 15.29
C ILE A 191 -7.40 -15.93 15.61
N LEU A 192 -8.34 -16.26 14.71
CA LEU A 192 -9.78 -16.08 14.92
C LEU A 192 -10.29 -16.85 16.14
N ARG A 193 -9.68 -17.99 16.49
CA ARG A 193 -10.06 -18.76 17.69
C ARG A 193 -9.65 -18.10 19.01
N VAL A 194 -8.67 -17.19 18.98
CA VAL A 194 -8.07 -16.61 20.20
C VAL A 194 -8.25 -15.10 20.30
N ILE A 195 -8.71 -14.43 19.25
CA ILE A 195 -9.08 -13.01 19.27
C ILE A 195 -10.26 -12.78 20.23
N ARG A 196 -10.21 -11.70 21.02
CA ARG A 196 -11.21 -11.36 22.04
C ARG A 196 -11.39 -9.85 22.14
N PRO A 197 -12.62 -9.38 22.39
CA PRO A 197 -12.84 -8.00 22.79
C PRO A 197 -12.44 -7.83 24.27
N THR A 198 -12.02 -6.63 24.62
CA THR A 198 -11.75 -6.17 25.99
C THR A 198 -12.33 -4.77 26.18
N ASP A 199 -12.43 -4.29 27.42
CA ASP A 199 -12.85 -2.91 27.70
C ASP A 199 -11.93 -1.86 27.04
N SER A 200 -10.69 -2.24 26.70
CA SER A 200 -9.67 -1.37 26.12
C SER A 200 -9.47 -1.54 24.60
N GLY A 201 -10.17 -2.49 23.95
CA GLY A 201 -10.04 -2.77 22.52
C GLY A 201 -10.02 -4.27 22.21
N ILE A 202 -9.03 -4.73 21.45
CA ILE A 202 -8.87 -6.10 20.98
C ILE A 202 -7.61 -6.72 21.59
N ALA A 203 -7.70 -7.97 22.01
CA ALA A 203 -6.58 -8.75 22.54
C ALA A 203 -6.66 -10.22 22.11
N PHE A 204 -5.60 -10.98 22.39
CA PHE A 204 -5.52 -12.39 22.04
C PHE A 204 -5.28 -13.25 23.27
N ALA A 205 -5.94 -14.41 23.36
CA ALA A 205 -5.73 -15.34 24.45
C ALA A 205 -4.31 -15.90 24.44
N ARG A 206 -3.67 -16.00 25.61
CA ARG A 206 -2.28 -16.47 25.76
C ARG A 206 -1.96 -17.80 25.06
N ASN A 207 -2.91 -18.72 25.00
CA ASN A 207 -2.71 -20.04 24.36
C ASN A 207 -2.64 -19.97 22.82
N GLY A 208 -2.88 -18.81 22.22
CA GLY A 208 -2.70 -18.55 20.80
C GLY A 208 -1.51 -17.66 20.45
N MET A 209 -0.67 -17.31 21.42
CA MET A 209 0.47 -16.39 21.24
C MET A 209 1.34 -16.76 20.03
N HIS A 210 1.64 -18.04 19.82
CA HIS A 210 2.48 -18.49 18.70
C HIS A 210 1.85 -18.26 17.31
N ALA A 211 0.51 -18.22 17.20
CA ALA A 211 -0.13 -17.85 15.93
C ALA A 211 -0.03 -16.35 15.66
N VAL A 212 0.00 -15.54 16.72
CA VAL A 212 0.26 -14.11 16.63
C VAL A 212 1.74 -13.85 16.30
N GLU A 213 2.67 -14.63 16.86
CA GLU A 213 4.09 -14.59 16.47
C GLU A 213 4.27 -14.94 14.99
N ASP A 214 3.60 -15.99 14.52
CA ASP A 214 3.62 -16.40 13.10
C ASP A 214 3.15 -15.27 12.19
N TYR A 215 2.03 -14.60 12.52
CA TYR A 215 1.58 -13.39 11.82
C TYR A 215 2.66 -12.30 11.73
N ILE A 216 3.38 -12.01 12.82
CA ILE A 216 4.45 -10.99 12.82
C ILE A 216 5.63 -11.41 11.93
N VAL A 217 6.02 -12.69 11.98
CA VAL A 217 7.09 -13.22 11.14
C VAL A 217 6.68 -13.17 9.67
N SER A 218 5.47 -13.60 9.33
CA SER A 218 4.95 -13.60 7.97
C SER A 218 4.82 -12.18 7.42
N ARG A 219 4.38 -11.23 8.25
CA ARG A 219 4.39 -9.80 7.92
C ARG A 219 5.79 -9.32 7.60
N PHE A 220 6.77 -9.57 8.49
CA PHE A 220 8.16 -9.18 8.26
C PHE A 220 8.70 -9.70 6.92
N GLN A 221 8.49 -10.99 6.63
CA GLN A 221 9.00 -11.58 5.40
C GLN A 221 8.33 -11.00 4.14
N MET A 222 7.02 -10.70 4.19
CA MET A 222 6.32 -10.05 3.07
C MET A 222 6.89 -8.66 2.75
N TYR A 223 7.23 -7.87 3.78
CA TYR A 223 7.90 -6.59 3.55
C TYR A 223 9.24 -6.77 2.86
N MET A 224 10.09 -7.65 3.39
CA MET A 224 11.44 -7.84 2.85
C MET A 224 11.46 -8.45 1.45
N GLN A 225 10.54 -9.39 1.17
CA GLN A 225 10.57 -10.17 -0.08
C GLN A 225 9.69 -9.58 -1.17
N VAL A 226 8.57 -8.94 -0.83
CA VAL A 226 7.58 -8.47 -1.79
C VAL A 226 7.53 -6.95 -1.84
N TYR A 227 7.15 -6.29 -0.75
CA TYR A 227 6.87 -4.84 -0.76
C TYR A 227 8.13 -4.00 -0.99
N PHE A 228 9.27 -4.45 -0.48
CA PHE A 228 10.56 -3.78 -0.67
C PHE A 228 11.38 -4.32 -1.84
N HIS A 229 10.80 -5.17 -2.68
CA HIS A 229 11.52 -5.74 -3.81
C HIS A 229 12.04 -4.63 -4.75
N PRO A 230 13.36 -4.54 -5.02
CA PRO A 230 13.97 -3.40 -5.72
C PRO A 230 13.37 -3.15 -7.11
N ALA A 231 13.00 -4.20 -7.85
CA ALA A 231 12.41 -4.04 -9.18
C ALA A 231 11.00 -3.42 -9.14
N SER A 232 10.18 -3.73 -8.13
CA SER A 232 8.84 -3.11 -7.96
C SER A 232 8.98 -1.63 -7.62
N ARG A 233 9.92 -1.31 -6.75
CA ARG A 233 10.25 0.06 -6.34
C ARG A 233 10.86 0.90 -7.47
N ALA A 234 11.65 0.27 -8.36
CA ALA A 234 12.14 0.90 -9.57
C ALA A 234 11.00 1.29 -10.52
N MET A 235 9.98 0.43 -10.67
CA MET A 235 8.80 0.74 -11.47
C MET A 235 7.96 1.87 -10.86
N GLU A 236 7.89 1.94 -9.54
CA GLU A 236 7.24 3.06 -8.83
C GLU A 236 7.98 4.38 -9.06
N LEU A 237 9.30 4.39 -8.93
CA LEU A 237 10.11 5.57 -9.24
C LEU A 237 9.91 6.01 -10.70
N LEU A 238 9.89 5.04 -11.61
CA LEU A 238 9.69 5.31 -13.03
C LEU A 238 8.32 5.95 -13.30
N LEU A 239 7.26 5.46 -12.64
CA LEU A 239 5.93 6.06 -12.71
C LEU A 239 5.90 7.47 -12.12
N GLN A 240 6.55 7.69 -10.97
CA GLN A 240 6.68 9.02 -10.37
C GLN A 240 7.35 10.00 -11.33
N ASN A 241 8.47 9.59 -11.93
CA ASN A 241 9.23 10.43 -12.86
C ASN A 241 8.46 10.67 -14.17
N LEU A 242 7.71 9.69 -14.66
CA LEU A 242 6.82 9.82 -15.82
C LEU A 242 5.76 10.90 -15.58
N LEU A 243 5.03 10.79 -14.47
CA LEU A 243 3.96 11.73 -14.15
C LEU A 243 4.52 13.12 -13.78
N LYS A 244 5.69 13.18 -13.11
CA LYS A 244 6.43 14.43 -12.88
C LYS A 244 6.76 15.13 -14.19
N ARG A 245 7.23 14.39 -15.20
CA ARG A 245 7.53 14.95 -16.54
C ARG A 245 6.26 15.45 -17.22
N ALA A 246 5.17 14.70 -17.15
CA ALA A 246 3.88 15.12 -17.70
C ALA A 246 3.40 16.44 -17.06
N ARG A 247 3.44 16.55 -15.72
CA ARG A 247 3.10 17.79 -15.00
C ARG A 247 3.99 18.96 -15.42
N PHE A 248 5.30 18.75 -15.55
CA PHE A 248 6.24 19.79 -16.00
C PHE A 248 5.94 20.29 -17.42
N LEU A 249 5.54 19.40 -18.34
CA LEU A 249 5.25 19.77 -19.73
C LEU A 249 3.88 20.41 -19.92
N PHE A 250 2.95 20.19 -19.00
CA PHE A 250 1.56 20.66 -19.13
C PHE A 250 1.46 22.15 -19.46
N ASP A 251 2.24 23.00 -18.78
CA ASP A 251 2.21 24.45 -18.97
C ASP A 251 2.63 24.90 -20.38
N THR A 252 3.44 24.09 -21.07
CA THR A 252 3.99 24.42 -22.40
C THR A 252 3.35 23.63 -23.53
N HIS A 253 2.70 22.51 -23.24
CA HIS A 253 2.14 21.57 -24.23
C HIS A 253 0.67 21.22 -23.91
N ARG A 254 -0.13 22.22 -23.50
CA ARG A 254 -1.50 22.02 -23.05
C ARG A 254 -2.39 21.25 -24.05
N ASP A 255 -2.36 21.63 -25.32
CA ASP A 255 -3.16 20.99 -26.38
C ASP A 255 -2.88 19.49 -26.51
N PHE A 256 -1.63 19.07 -26.28
CA PHE A 256 -1.24 17.67 -26.30
C PHE A 256 -1.91 16.89 -25.16
N PHE A 257 -1.91 17.42 -23.93
CA PHE A 257 -2.54 16.76 -22.78
C PHE A 257 -4.08 16.83 -22.84
N GLU A 258 -4.64 17.86 -23.48
CA GLU A 258 -6.08 17.93 -23.79
C GLU A 258 -6.54 16.80 -24.71
N GLN A 259 -5.69 16.38 -25.65
CA GLN A 259 -6.00 15.28 -26.57
C GLN A 259 -5.64 13.89 -26.00
N THR A 260 -4.55 13.80 -25.23
CA THR A 260 -3.99 12.50 -24.81
C THR A 260 -4.36 12.09 -23.40
N SER A 261 -4.70 13.02 -22.50
CA SER A 261 -4.96 12.74 -21.09
C SER A 261 -5.93 13.75 -20.42
N PRO A 262 -7.16 13.90 -20.94
CA PRO A 262 -8.07 14.96 -20.50
C PRO A 262 -8.43 14.86 -19.00
N ASN A 263 -8.61 13.66 -18.45
CA ASN A 263 -8.99 13.51 -17.04
C ASN A 263 -7.82 13.81 -16.07
N LEU A 264 -6.59 14.03 -16.56
CA LEU A 264 -5.49 14.50 -15.72
C LEU A 264 -5.37 16.04 -15.66
N ILE A 265 -6.06 16.76 -16.55
CA ILE A 265 -6.01 18.24 -16.57
C ILE A 265 -6.44 18.85 -15.23
N PRO A 266 -7.56 18.44 -14.61
CA PRO A 266 -7.97 18.97 -13.31
C PRO A 266 -6.84 18.87 -12.27
N PHE A 267 -6.11 17.75 -12.28
CA PHE A 267 -4.97 17.48 -11.39
C PHE A 267 -3.72 18.29 -11.74
N PHE A 268 -3.43 18.53 -13.02
CA PHE A 268 -2.32 19.40 -13.42
C PHE A 268 -2.56 20.87 -13.05
N THR A 269 -3.82 21.31 -13.06
CA THR A 269 -4.21 22.68 -12.69
C THR A 269 -4.52 22.86 -11.20
N ASP A 270 -4.44 21.79 -10.40
CA ASP A 270 -4.90 21.76 -9.00
C ASP A 270 -6.36 22.27 -8.84
N GLN A 271 -7.22 21.99 -9.82
CA GLN A 271 -8.65 22.34 -9.88
C GLN A 271 -9.46 21.08 -10.21
N TYR A 272 -9.61 20.19 -9.23
CA TYR A 272 -10.34 18.93 -9.36
C TYR A 272 -11.42 18.77 -8.29
N ASP A 273 -12.45 18.00 -8.61
CA ASP A 273 -13.47 17.57 -7.65
C ASP A 273 -13.47 16.04 -7.44
N LEU A 274 -14.40 15.57 -6.60
CA LEU A 274 -14.56 14.14 -6.34
C LEU A 274 -14.86 13.33 -7.60
N GLN A 275 -15.62 13.85 -8.56
CA GLN A 275 -15.94 13.12 -9.78
C GLN A 275 -14.71 12.96 -10.68
N ASP A 276 -13.86 13.99 -10.77
CA ASP A 276 -12.57 13.88 -11.46
C ASP A 276 -11.71 12.77 -10.84
N TYR A 277 -11.68 12.69 -9.51
CA TYR A 277 -10.96 11.63 -8.78
C TYR A 277 -11.57 10.24 -8.98
N LEU A 278 -12.90 10.13 -8.96
CA LEU A 278 -13.61 8.86 -9.18
C LEU A 278 -13.48 8.35 -10.62
N ALA A 279 -13.16 9.22 -11.58
CA ALA A 279 -12.97 8.90 -12.99
C ALA A 279 -11.58 8.31 -13.31
N LEU A 280 -10.64 8.33 -12.39
CA LEU A 280 -9.29 7.76 -12.58
C LEU A 280 -9.19 6.33 -12.01
N ASP A 281 -8.69 5.43 -12.85
CA ASP A 281 -8.29 4.07 -12.49
C ASP A 281 -7.03 3.65 -13.28
N ASP A 282 -6.46 2.48 -12.97
CA ASP A 282 -5.20 2.05 -13.58
C ASP A 282 -5.33 1.90 -15.11
N GLY A 283 -6.52 1.56 -15.62
CA GLY A 283 -6.78 1.42 -17.06
C GLY A 283 -6.75 2.76 -17.79
N VAL A 284 -7.37 3.79 -17.21
CA VAL A 284 -7.32 5.17 -17.72
C VAL A 284 -5.87 5.65 -17.81
N MET A 285 -5.11 5.49 -16.72
CA MET A 285 -3.71 5.92 -16.66
C MET A 285 -2.84 5.18 -17.69
N ASN A 286 -2.98 3.87 -17.82
CA ASN A 286 -2.23 3.09 -18.83
C ASN A 286 -2.55 3.53 -20.27
N THR A 287 -3.78 3.94 -20.55
CA THR A 287 -4.18 4.47 -21.86
C THR A 287 -3.44 5.77 -22.18
N TYR A 288 -3.31 6.65 -21.18
CA TYR A 288 -2.54 7.90 -21.32
C TYR A 288 -1.06 7.60 -21.55
N PHE A 289 -0.48 6.69 -20.77
CA PHE A 289 0.93 6.31 -20.93
C PHE A 289 1.21 5.73 -22.31
N GLN A 290 0.33 4.88 -22.85
CA GLN A 290 0.49 4.36 -24.22
C GLN A 290 0.47 5.48 -25.27
N SER A 291 -0.39 6.49 -25.10
CA SER A 291 -0.42 7.66 -25.98
C SER A 291 0.86 8.48 -25.87
N TRP A 292 1.38 8.65 -24.66
CA TRP A 292 2.60 9.42 -24.39
C TRP A 292 3.87 8.75 -24.92
N MET A 293 3.87 7.45 -25.24
CA MET A 293 5.00 6.78 -25.92
C MET A 293 5.34 7.40 -27.29
N GLN A 294 4.42 8.15 -27.89
CA GLN A 294 4.58 8.84 -29.17
C GLN A 294 4.70 10.37 -29.01
N ALA A 295 4.94 10.86 -27.79
CA ALA A 295 5.12 12.29 -27.56
C ALA A 295 6.40 12.81 -28.23
N ASP A 296 6.38 14.07 -28.66
CA ASP A 296 7.57 14.74 -29.20
C ASP A 296 8.66 14.96 -28.14
N ASP A 297 8.28 15.03 -26.85
CA ASP A 297 9.23 15.10 -25.75
C ASP A 297 9.90 13.73 -25.50
N ASN A 298 11.20 13.65 -25.78
CA ASN A 298 11.96 12.41 -25.67
C ASN A 298 11.95 11.79 -24.26
N ILE A 299 11.92 12.60 -23.19
CA ILE A 299 11.90 12.08 -21.81
C ILE A 299 10.54 11.47 -21.51
N LEU A 300 9.44 12.17 -21.81
CA LEU A 300 8.09 11.67 -21.62
C LEU A 300 7.86 10.38 -22.41
N ALA A 301 8.24 10.38 -23.70
CA ALA A 301 8.10 9.22 -24.58
C ALA A 301 8.90 8.02 -24.07
N ASP A 302 10.16 8.21 -23.70
CA ASP A 302 11.00 7.13 -23.18
C ASP A 302 10.46 6.59 -21.85
N LEU A 303 10.16 7.44 -20.87
CA LEU A 303 9.63 6.99 -19.57
C LEU A 303 8.29 6.24 -19.73
N ALA A 304 7.40 6.72 -20.59
CA ALA A 304 6.15 6.02 -20.90
C ALA A 304 6.42 4.64 -21.51
N ASN A 305 7.36 4.57 -22.45
CA ASN A 305 7.77 3.33 -23.11
C ASN A 305 8.41 2.36 -22.11
N ARG A 306 9.24 2.86 -21.19
CA ARG A 306 9.84 2.06 -20.12
C ARG A 306 8.80 1.52 -19.15
N PHE A 307 7.78 2.31 -18.80
CA PHE A 307 6.71 1.88 -17.91
C PHE A 307 5.89 0.76 -18.55
N ILE A 308 5.34 1.02 -19.75
CA ILE A 308 4.47 0.10 -20.48
C ILE A 308 5.21 -1.18 -20.88
N ASN A 309 6.45 -1.06 -21.38
CA ASN A 309 7.23 -2.20 -21.88
C ASN A 309 8.23 -2.75 -20.86
N ARG A 310 8.06 -2.41 -19.58
CA ARG A 310 8.82 -2.94 -18.44
C ARG A 310 10.35 -2.85 -18.64
N LYS A 311 10.86 -1.65 -18.87
CA LYS A 311 12.30 -1.34 -18.91
C LYS A 311 12.72 -0.73 -17.58
N VAL A 312 12.89 -1.61 -16.61
CA VAL A 312 13.14 -1.27 -15.21
C VAL A 312 14.51 -0.61 -15.02
N PHE A 313 14.57 0.44 -14.18
CA PHE A 313 15.84 0.97 -13.67
C PHE A 313 16.59 -0.08 -12.82
N LYS A 314 17.92 0.01 -12.81
CA LYS A 314 18.74 -0.73 -11.85
C LYS A 314 18.94 0.10 -10.60
N SER A 315 19.33 -0.57 -9.51
CA SER A 315 19.67 0.11 -8.27
C SER A 315 20.77 -0.59 -7.49
N ILE A 316 21.46 0.22 -6.70
CA ILE A 316 22.51 -0.19 -5.75
C ILE A 316 22.14 0.30 -4.37
N THR A 317 22.61 -0.38 -3.33
CA THR A 317 22.50 0.09 -1.96
C THR A 317 23.58 1.13 -1.65
N PHE A 318 23.34 1.99 -0.67
CA PHE A 318 24.32 2.94 -0.15
C PHE A 318 24.03 3.24 1.33
N GLU A 319 25.04 3.69 2.07
CA GLU A 319 24.88 4.17 3.45
C GLU A 319 24.63 5.69 3.47
N GLU A 320 24.01 6.23 4.52
CA GLU A 320 23.73 7.68 4.62
C GLU A 320 25.02 8.52 4.53
N SER A 321 26.16 7.98 4.99
CA SER A 321 27.48 8.61 4.85
C SER A 321 27.94 8.79 3.41
N ASP A 322 27.43 7.98 2.48
CA ASP A 322 27.81 8.02 1.06
C ASP A 322 26.88 8.88 0.20
N LYS A 323 25.91 9.56 0.81
CA LYS A 323 24.89 10.33 0.09
C LYS A 323 25.47 11.46 -0.75
N GLU A 324 26.57 12.08 -0.32
CA GLU A 324 27.27 13.11 -1.10
C GLU A 324 27.84 12.53 -2.41
N ASN A 325 28.21 11.25 -2.40
CA ASN A 325 28.79 10.57 -3.56
C ASN A 325 27.75 10.30 -4.66
N LEU A 326 26.46 10.35 -4.31
CA LEU A 326 25.37 10.26 -5.29
C LEU A 326 25.37 11.46 -6.25
N VAL A 327 25.93 12.61 -5.85
CA VAL A 327 26.10 13.76 -6.75
C VAL A 327 26.96 13.38 -7.95
N LYS A 328 28.11 12.75 -7.69
CA LYS A 328 29.02 12.27 -8.74
C LYS A 328 28.36 11.20 -9.63
N MET A 329 27.58 10.30 -9.04
CA MET A 329 26.82 9.29 -9.81
C MET A 329 25.82 9.93 -10.76
N LYS A 330 25.09 10.96 -10.31
CA LYS A 330 24.15 11.72 -11.14
C LYS A 330 24.85 12.50 -12.26
N GLU A 331 26.01 13.09 -11.98
CA GLU A 331 26.83 13.76 -13.00
C GLU A 331 27.24 12.80 -14.12
N LEU A 332 27.70 11.59 -13.76
CA LEU A 332 28.09 10.58 -14.74
C LEU A 332 26.90 10.09 -15.58
N VAL A 333 25.71 9.95 -14.97
CA VAL A 333 24.46 9.65 -15.70
C VAL A 333 24.13 10.77 -16.70
N SER A 334 24.25 12.04 -16.28
CA SER A 334 24.04 13.22 -17.14
C SER A 334 24.99 13.27 -18.33
N GLN A 335 26.26 12.93 -18.14
CA GLN A 335 27.27 12.90 -19.21
C GLN A 335 26.97 11.89 -20.34
N VAL A 336 26.18 10.84 -20.05
CA VAL A 336 25.74 9.85 -21.05
C VAL A 336 24.44 10.28 -21.75
N GLY A 337 23.86 11.43 -21.36
CA GLY A 337 22.67 12.01 -21.98
C GLY A 337 21.36 11.71 -21.26
N PHE A 338 21.40 11.12 -20.07
CA PHE A 338 20.22 10.90 -19.24
C PHE A 338 20.05 12.03 -18.23
N ASP A 339 18.92 12.73 -18.27
CA ASP A 339 18.60 13.77 -17.27
C ASP A 339 18.44 13.14 -15.86
N PRO A 340 19.33 13.46 -14.90
CA PRO A 340 19.32 12.80 -13.60
C PRO A 340 18.03 13.08 -12.80
N ASP A 341 17.27 14.14 -13.11
CA ASP A 341 16.01 14.45 -12.41
C ASP A 341 14.86 13.51 -12.78
N TYR A 342 15.00 12.73 -13.85
CA TYR A 342 13.99 11.80 -14.36
C TYR A 342 14.51 10.36 -14.50
N TYR A 343 15.82 10.20 -14.64
CA TYR A 343 16.46 8.89 -14.82
C TYR A 343 17.17 8.36 -13.58
N THR A 344 17.22 9.15 -12.50
CA THR A 344 17.72 8.69 -11.20
C THR A 344 16.70 8.93 -10.09
N GLY A 345 16.94 8.31 -8.94
CA GLY A 345 16.14 8.56 -7.75
C GLY A 345 16.70 7.83 -6.54
N VAL A 346 16.29 8.24 -5.35
CA VAL A 346 16.65 7.61 -4.10
C VAL A 346 15.38 7.19 -3.40
N HIS A 347 15.26 5.91 -3.08
CA HIS A 347 14.24 5.43 -2.14
C HIS A 347 14.94 4.90 -0.89
N ALA A 348 14.58 5.46 0.26
CA ALA A 348 14.88 4.89 1.56
C ALA A 348 13.64 4.15 2.04
N ASN A 349 13.71 2.82 2.11
CA ASN A 349 12.61 2.02 2.59
C ASN A 349 13.02 1.44 3.93
N PHE A 350 12.47 2.00 4.99
CA PHE A 350 12.58 1.44 6.32
C PHE A 350 11.16 1.13 6.78
N ASP A 351 10.90 -0.11 7.18
CA ASP A 351 9.71 -0.41 7.96
C ASP A 351 10.10 -1.00 9.30
N LEU A 352 9.19 -0.80 10.25
CA LEU A 352 9.15 -1.49 11.52
C LEU A 352 8.13 -2.63 11.35
N PRO A 353 8.59 -3.87 11.18
CA PRO A 353 7.73 -5.03 10.97
C PRO A 353 6.74 -5.19 12.13
N TYR A 354 7.19 -4.76 13.31
CA TYR A 354 6.40 -4.52 14.49
C TYR A 354 6.92 -3.26 15.20
N ASP A 355 6.03 -2.34 15.51
CA ASP A 355 6.34 -1.14 16.29
C ASP A 355 5.72 -1.27 17.67
N VAL A 356 6.55 -1.22 18.71
CA VAL A 356 6.07 -1.11 20.09
C VAL A 356 5.65 0.32 20.32
N TYR A 357 4.57 0.52 21.07
CA TYR A 357 4.04 1.84 21.37
C TYR A 357 5.13 2.79 21.87
N ARG A 358 5.41 3.82 21.07
CA ARG A 358 6.30 4.92 21.41
C ARG A 358 5.46 6.19 21.51
N PRO A 359 5.18 6.69 22.73
CA PRO A 359 4.30 7.84 22.94
C PRO A 359 4.85 9.14 22.35
N GLU A 360 6.13 9.19 21.97
CA GLU A 360 6.77 10.33 21.31
C GLU A 360 6.57 10.41 19.79
N HIS A 361 5.94 9.41 19.15
CA HIS A 361 5.58 9.48 17.72
C HIS A 361 4.26 10.24 17.51
N SER A 362 4.16 10.99 16.40
CA SER A 362 2.97 11.79 16.05
C SER A 362 1.68 10.97 15.91
N ASN A 363 1.78 9.67 15.58
CA ASN A 363 0.70 8.68 15.57
C ASN A 363 1.16 7.40 16.29
N PRO A 364 0.96 7.26 17.60
CA PRO A 364 1.44 6.10 18.33
C PRO A 364 0.65 4.83 17.95
N ARG A 365 1.34 3.81 17.42
CA ARG A 365 0.74 2.54 16.99
C ARG A 365 0.23 1.73 18.20
N THR A 366 -0.91 1.05 18.04
CA THR A 366 -1.53 0.20 19.08
C THR A 366 -0.70 -1.07 19.34
N GLU A 367 -0.36 -1.36 20.59
CA GLU A 367 0.32 -2.60 20.97
C GLU A 367 -0.55 -3.86 20.73
N ILE A 368 0.08 -5.01 20.46
CA ILE A 368 -0.64 -6.29 20.47
C ILE A 368 -0.72 -6.83 21.90
N GLN A 369 -1.93 -6.88 22.43
CA GLN A 369 -2.20 -7.30 23.81
C GLN A 369 -2.50 -8.80 23.91
N ILE A 370 -1.87 -9.46 24.87
CA ILE A 370 -2.07 -10.88 25.20
C ILE A 370 -2.73 -11.03 26.58
N ILE A 371 -3.91 -11.64 26.62
CA ILE A 371 -4.64 -11.93 27.86
C ILE A 371 -3.99 -13.11 28.59
N GLN A 372 -3.40 -12.84 29.75
CA GLN A 372 -2.79 -13.83 30.64
C GLN A 372 -3.84 -14.64 31.41
N LYS A 373 -3.43 -15.76 32.02
CA LYS A 373 -4.33 -16.65 32.79
C LYS A 373 -5.01 -15.97 33.98
N ASN A 374 -4.36 -14.95 34.55
CA ASN A 374 -4.89 -14.15 35.66
C ASN A 374 -5.78 -12.98 35.19
N GLY A 375 -6.08 -12.89 33.89
CA GLY A 375 -6.89 -11.81 33.30
C GLY A 375 -6.12 -10.53 32.97
N GLN A 376 -4.85 -10.41 33.36
CA GLN A 376 -4.03 -9.23 33.02
C GLN A 376 -3.66 -9.23 31.54
N LEU A 377 -3.53 -8.03 30.97
CA LEU A 377 -2.98 -7.81 29.64
C LEU A 377 -1.46 -7.69 29.73
N ALA A 378 -0.76 -8.27 28.76
CA ALA A 378 0.66 -8.09 28.56
C ALA A 378 0.96 -7.89 27.08
N GLU A 379 1.86 -6.97 26.77
CA GLU A 379 2.29 -6.68 25.41
C GLU A 379 3.08 -7.87 24.83
N LEU A 380 2.85 -8.19 23.55
CA LEU A 380 3.39 -9.39 22.89
C LEU A 380 4.93 -9.50 22.96
N SER A 381 5.67 -8.44 22.66
CA SER A 381 7.15 -8.45 22.66
C SER A 381 7.74 -8.65 24.06
N SER A 382 7.02 -8.28 25.13
CA SER A 382 7.41 -8.58 26.51
C SER A 382 7.39 -10.09 26.82
N LEU A 383 6.61 -10.87 26.06
CA LEU A 383 6.40 -12.31 26.25
C LEU A 383 7.13 -13.18 25.23
N SER A 384 7.43 -12.62 24.06
CA SER A 384 7.95 -13.34 22.89
C SER A 384 9.37 -12.89 22.53
N PRO A 385 10.38 -13.75 22.72
CA PRO A 385 11.76 -13.43 22.33
C PRO A 385 11.92 -13.16 20.83
N ILE A 386 11.15 -13.85 19.97
CA ILE A 386 11.24 -13.68 18.52
C ILE A 386 10.63 -12.34 18.10
N VAL A 387 9.46 -11.97 18.63
CA VAL A 387 8.86 -10.67 18.34
C VAL A 387 9.75 -9.57 18.89
N LYS A 388 10.27 -9.71 20.11
CA LYS A 388 11.24 -8.76 20.69
C LYS A 388 12.48 -8.54 19.82
N ALA A 389 12.97 -9.58 19.16
CA ALA A 389 14.13 -9.46 18.26
C ALA A 389 13.79 -8.72 16.95
N LEU A 390 12.54 -8.78 16.49
CA LEU A 390 12.04 -8.04 15.33
C LEU A 390 11.59 -6.61 15.70
N THR A 391 11.29 -6.35 16.97
CA THR A 391 10.92 -5.04 17.49
C THR A 391 12.11 -4.07 17.48
N GLY A 392 11.89 -2.85 16.99
CA GLY A 392 12.77 -1.71 17.25
C GLY A 392 14.07 -1.67 16.42
N SER A 393 14.27 -2.61 15.51
CA SER A 393 15.24 -2.51 14.43
C SER A 393 14.54 -2.01 13.17
N ASN A 394 15.06 -0.94 12.57
CA ASN A 394 14.62 -0.52 11.23
C ASN A 394 15.17 -1.53 10.23
N TYR A 395 14.28 -2.25 9.55
CA TYR A 395 14.68 -3.17 8.50
C TYR A 395 14.39 -2.56 7.13
N GLY A 396 15.34 -2.74 6.22
CA GLY A 396 15.25 -2.28 4.84
C GLY A 396 16.58 -1.73 4.35
N ASP A 397 16.54 -1.10 3.18
CA ASP A 397 17.71 -0.54 2.52
C ASP A 397 17.45 0.87 1.98
N GLN A 398 18.54 1.61 1.78
CA GLN A 398 18.53 2.81 0.94
C GLN A 398 19.10 2.43 -0.42
N ARG A 399 18.38 2.81 -1.48
CA ARG A 399 18.76 2.47 -2.85
C ARG A 399 18.82 3.70 -3.74
N PHE A 400 19.91 3.81 -4.50
CA PHE A 400 20.05 4.72 -5.62
C PHE A 400 19.69 4.00 -6.92
N TYR A 401 18.73 4.54 -7.65
CA TYR A 401 18.22 4.01 -8.91
C TYR A 401 18.78 4.78 -10.10
N PHE A 402 19.04 4.09 -11.20
CA PHE A 402 19.65 4.64 -12.42
C PHE A 402 19.33 3.76 -13.66
N PRO A 403 19.54 4.25 -14.89
CA PRO A 403 19.30 3.47 -16.11
C PRO A 403 20.23 2.26 -16.18
N LYS A 404 19.70 1.09 -16.51
CA LYS A 404 20.50 -0.16 -16.62
C LYS A 404 21.62 -0.04 -17.67
N GLU A 405 21.43 0.83 -18.65
CA GLU A 405 22.34 1.20 -19.72
C GLU A 405 23.69 1.72 -19.20
N MET A 406 23.76 2.23 -17.96
CA MET A 406 25.02 2.63 -17.32
C MET A 406 25.94 1.43 -17.01
N LEU A 407 25.38 0.23 -16.90
CA LEU A 407 26.14 -1.01 -16.64
C LEU A 407 26.56 -1.73 -17.93
N THR A 408 26.20 -1.22 -19.11
CA THR A 408 26.53 -1.82 -20.40
C THR A 408 27.50 -0.91 -21.14
N LEU A 409 28.71 -1.41 -21.40
CA LEU A 409 29.74 -0.66 -22.12
C LEU A 409 29.37 -0.54 -23.61
N ASP A 410 29.43 0.67 -24.14
CA ASP A 410 29.31 0.99 -25.56
C ASP A 410 30.50 1.86 -26.00
N SER A 411 30.72 1.98 -27.31
CA SER A 411 31.94 2.62 -27.84
C SER A 411 31.98 4.14 -27.68
N LEU A 412 30.85 4.81 -27.42
CA LEU A 412 30.77 6.27 -27.44
C LEU A 412 31.01 6.88 -26.04
N PHE A 413 30.57 6.19 -24.98
CA PHE A 413 30.69 6.67 -23.60
C PHE A 413 31.37 5.67 -22.65
N SER A 414 32.22 4.78 -23.18
CA SER A 414 32.86 3.71 -22.39
C SER A 414 33.56 4.23 -21.15
N SER A 415 34.36 5.30 -21.24
CA SER A 415 35.12 5.85 -20.11
C SER A 415 34.23 6.32 -18.95
N THR A 416 33.14 7.04 -19.26
CA THR A 416 32.20 7.54 -18.25
C THR A 416 31.46 6.38 -17.57
N LYS A 417 31.10 5.34 -18.34
CA LYS A 417 30.42 4.16 -17.80
C LYS A 417 31.37 3.28 -16.99
N GLU A 418 32.64 3.17 -17.37
CA GLU A 418 33.69 2.50 -16.59
C GLU A 418 33.90 3.22 -15.26
N GLU A 419 33.98 4.55 -15.26
CA GLU A 419 34.05 5.35 -14.04
C GLU A 419 32.82 5.12 -13.14
N PHE A 420 31.61 5.18 -13.70
CA PHE A 420 30.37 4.89 -12.97
C PHE A 420 30.38 3.49 -12.32
N GLN A 421 30.78 2.47 -13.08
CA GLN A 421 30.85 1.09 -12.60
C GLN A 421 31.96 0.89 -11.55
N SER A 422 33.04 1.67 -11.60
CA SER A 422 34.12 1.60 -10.60
C SER A 422 33.66 1.99 -9.19
N TYR A 423 32.56 2.72 -9.07
CA TYR A 423 31.93 3.05 -7.80
C TYR A 423 30.97 1.98 -7.28
N ILE A 424 30.81 0.85 -7.98
CA ILE A 424 29.84 -0.18 -7.63
C ILE A 424 30.58 -1.49 -7.35
N THR A 425 30.53 -1.96 -6.11
CA THR A 425 31.03 -3.28 -5.71
C THR A 425 29.92 -4.07 -5.04
N ASN A 426 29.63 -5.28 -5.50
CA ASN A 426 28.57 -6.15 -4.94
C ASN A 426 27.19 -5.48 -4.86
N GLU A 427 26.80 -4.73 -5.89
CA GLU A 427 25.57 -3.92 -5.93
C GLU A 427 25.45 -2.88 -4.79
N HIS A 428 26.57 -2.49 -4.20
CA HIS A 428 26.70 -1.44 -3.19
C HIS A 428 27.60 -0.32 -3.70
N LEU A 429 27.28 0.91 -3.32
CA LEU A 429 28.10 2.08 -3.61
C LEU A 429 29.39 2.03 -2.77
N THR A 430 30.54 1.97 -3.42
CA THR A 430 31.85 1.94 -2.76
C THR A 430 32.74 3.03 -3.32
N LEU A 431 33.13 3.99 -2.49
CA LEU A 431 34.23 4.88 -2.81
C LEU A 431 35.56 4.29 -2.33
N THR A 432 36.21 3.46 -3.17
CA THR A 432 37.65 3.25 -3.04
C THR A 432 38.31 3.30 -4.42
N LYS A 433 38.98 4.43 -4.71
CA LYS A 433 40.32 4.30 -5.28
C LYS A 433 41.21 3.88 -4.12
N ASP A 434 41.49 2.59 -4.01
CA ASP A 434 42.65 2.13 -3.26
C ASP A 434 43.91 2.66 -3.97
N ASN A 435 44.29 3.90 -3.66
CA ASN A 435 45.65 4.41 -3.84
C ASN A 435 46.46 4.09 -2.57
N SER A 436 46.40 2.83 -2.13
CA SER A 436 47.13 2.34 -0.96
C SER A 436 48.17 1.28 -1.33
N HIS A 437 48.68 1.27 -2.57
CA HIS A 437 49.91 0.55 -2.95
C HIS A 437 50.85 1.45 -3.75
N SER A 438 51.68 2.21 -3.04
CA SER A 438 52.99 2.67 -3.49
C SER A 438 53.92 2.91 -2.30
#